data_AF-A0A0F9X1F7-F1
#
_entry.id   AF-A0A0F9X1F7-F1
#
_cell.length_a   1.000
_cell.length_b   1.000
_cell.length_c   1.000
_cell.angle_alpha   90.00
_cell.angle_beta   90.00
_cell.angle_gamma   90.00
#
_symmetry.space_group_name_H-M   'P 1'
#
loop_
_entity.id
_entity.type
_entity.pdbx_description
1 polymer ?
#
loop_
_entity_poly.entity_id
_entity_poly.type
_entity_poly.pdbx_seq_one_letter_code
_entity_poly.pdbx_strand_id
1 'polypeptide(L)'
;MTESKEKEEIVRDQEEDLKQVMEARVKLIHVLQTWDSTNRTWQETQASKPRQVEKPKSYNYVFKLAQRSQGGATSRVFYIYGELIRNVLKLLTREDGGPSFRANEELNRDDLKFIYHRRHELAAMQDKERAQSPAVTNHELIFEIQAALDLVDEEFSDVADELSSLPKEEITYDLLWTLFPPGSFVTSQDTFGQQLVHRVRATKYVFPAIGDPHFQIKADYVDSNGTKTGFVPAVKLHIPDFRSSRLILQLRHYPFNLRPSYLEDRSILISRADKVLRLYGQQLQEYQGHASQDPLNPQGYKFNSHGRIVLDPITLSRVQPNSRLIPHIVQSLSNLTDDQKLLVNPVLYGFSLGDKMWGAFAVTLLHDVEWNDNILNDLVISDDQKQFVRALVESHSISGFDDFVRDKGRGLIGLLAGPPGVGKTLTAEAVAEIARRPLYMISSGELGSEPESVQGGLDTLMELAEAWHAVVLLDEADVFLVERDDTNLARNAITSIFLRRLEYYQGILILTTNRHASFDPAFKSRIHFYLDYPDLDVDTRRILWRSFMARSAASGKVKVDVAEHELEGLAEFPLNGRQIKNIMNITQIVAVRRGIPISCEGIRVAMGFTHYPFEAQIEG
;
A
#
# COMPACT_ATOMS: atom_id res chain seq x y z
N MET A 1 -32.69 -26.10 -60.50
CA MET A 1 -31.88 -27.29 -60.14
C MET A 1 -30.45 -27.22 -60.67
N THR A 2 -30.16 -26.42 -61.70
CA THR A 2 -28.82 -26.28 -62.31
C THR A 2 -27.91 -25.29 -61.57
N GLU A 3 -28.40 -24.12 -61.13
CA GLU A 3 -27.58 -23.13 -60.38
C GLU A 3 -27.13 -23.61 -58.99
N SER A 4 -27.88 -24.51 -58.34
CA SER A 4 -27.48 -25.08 -57.04
C SER A 4 -26.36 -26.11 -57.21
N LYS A 5 -26.33 -26.82 -58.33
CA LYS A 5 -25.29 -27.80 -58.63
C LYS A 5 -23.99 -27.14 -59.06
N GLU A 6 -24.05 -26.07 -59.85
CA GLU A 6 -22.85 -25.29 -60.22
C GLU A 6 -22.22 -24.60 -59.00
N LYS A 7 -23.01 -24.10 -58.04
CA LYS A 7 -22.45 -23.55 -56.79
C LYS A 7 -21.83 -24.63 -55.90
N GLU A 8 -22.41 -25.82 -55.83
CA GLU A 8 -21.83 -26.95 -55.10
C GLU A 8 -20.54 -27.46 -55.76
N GLU A 9 -20.48 -27.47 -57.10
CA GLU A 9 -19.31 -27.90 -57.87
C GLU A 9 -18.16 -26.89 -57.77
N ILE A 10 -18.43 -25.57 -57.79
CA ILE A 10 -17.43 -24.52 -57.57
C ILE A 10 -16.88 -24.55 -56.13
N VAL A 11 -17.73 -24.78 -55.12
CA VAL A 11 -17.27 -24.94 -53.73
C VAL A 11 -16.40 -26.19 -53.58
N ARG A 12 -16.75 -27.27 -54.29
CA ARG A 12 -15.99 -28.53 -54.26
C ARG A 12 -14.65 -28.44 -54.97
N ASP A 13 -14.58 -27.75 -56.10
CA ASP A 13 -13.33 -27.46 -56.83
C ASP A 13 -12.44 -26.50 -56.02
N GLN A 14 -13.02 -25.51 -55.34
CA GLN A 14 -12.28 -24.63 -54.41
C GLN A 14 -11.76 -25.40 -53.18
N GLU A 15 -12.53 -26.35 -52.65
CA GLU A 15 -12.09 -27.25 -51.57
C GLU A 15 -10.98 -28.23 -52.04
N GLU A 16 -11.04 -28.72 -53.28
CA GLU A 16 -10.00 -29.58 -53.86
C GLU A 16 -8.70 -28.82 -54.17
N ASP A 17 -8.78 -27.59 -54.69
CA ASP A 17 -7.64 -26.71 -54.89
C ASP A 17 -7.00 -26.30 -53.54
N LEU A 18 -7.81 -25.96 -52.52
CA LEU A 18 -7.30 -25.72 -51.17
C LEU A 18 -6.66 -26.98 -50.57
N LYS A 19 -7.24 -28.17 -50.79
CA LYS A 19 -6.62 -29.45 -50.39
C LYS A 19 -5.28 -29.67 -51.06
N GLN A 20 -5.14 -29.44 -52.36
CA GLN A 20 -3.86 -29.58 -53.07
C GLN A 20 -2.80 -28.58 -52.59
N VAL A 21 -3.19 -27.33 -52.32
CA VAL A 21 -2.28 -26.31 -51.75
C VAL A 21 -1.88 -26.66 -50.32
N MET A 22 -2.80 -27.20 -49.51
CA MET A 22 -2.50 -27.68 -48.15
C MET A 22 -1.63 -28.94 -48.16
N GLU A 23 -1.81 -29.86 -49.11
CA GLU A 23 -0.96 -31.04 -49.30
C GLU A 23 0.49 -30.67 -49.65
N ALA A 24 0.72 -29.50 -50.26
CA ALA A 24 2.06 -28.98 -50.55
C ALA A 24 2.69 -28.17 -49.40
N ARG A 25 1.89 -27.74 -48.40
CA ARG A 25 2.40 -27.00 -47.23
C ARG A 25 2.94 -27.97 -46.17
N VAL A 26 4.11 -27.64 -45.66
CA VAL A 26 4.80 -28.42 -44.61
C VAL A 26 4.62 -27.71 -43.27
N LYS A 27 4.28 -28.44 -42.20
CA LYS A 27 4.13 -27.82 -40.87
C LYS A 27 5.44 -27.25 -40.34
N LEU A 28 6.50 -28.07 -40.36
CA LEU A 28 7.81 -27.76 -39.78
C LEU A 28 8.94 -28.22 -40.71
N ILE A 29 9.98 -27.40 -40.86
CA ILE A 29 11.22 -27.78 -41.54
C ILE A 29 12.43 -27.62 -40.61
N HIS A 30 13.38 -28.56 -40.70
CA HIS A 30 14.67 -28.47 -40.03
C HIS A 30 15.75 -28.08 -41.02
N VAL A 31 16.60 -27.13 -40.65
CA VAL A 31 17.73 -26.67 -41.45
C VAL A 31 19.00 -26.59 -40.61
N LEU A 32 20.14 -26.91 -41.23
CA LEU A 32 21.46 -26.63 -40.66
C LEU A 32 21.99 -25.32 -41.23
N GLN A 33 22.50 -24.44 -40.37
CA GLN A 33 23.11 -23.16 -40.74
C GLN A 33 24.54 -23.05 -40.22
N THR A 34 25.45 -22.61 -41.08
CA THR A 34 26.85 -22.31 -40.73
C THR A 34 27.15 -20.84 -40.93
N TRP A 35 27.95 -20.27 -40.02
CA TRP A 35 28.33 -18.86 -40.10
C TRP A 35 29.36 -18.63 -41.21
N ASP A 36 29.02 -17.81 -42.20
CA ASP A 36 29.97 -17.32 -43.20
C ASP A 36 30.62 -16.03 -42.68
N SER A 37 31.89 -16.13 -42.27
CA SER A 37 32.67 -15.01 -41.76
C SER A 37 32.92 -13.91 -42.81
N THR A 38 32.83 -14.25 -44.09
CA THR A 38 33.12 -13.35 -45.22
C THR A 38 31.95 -12.40 -45.46
N ASN A 39 30.74 -12.96 -45.52
CA ASN A 39 29.52 -12.20 -45.76
C ASN A 39 28.83 -11.75 -44.47
N ARG A 40 29.30 -12.22 -43.30
CA ARG A 40 28.68 -12.01 -41.99
C ARG A 40 27.21 -12.44 -41.98
N THR A 41 26.91 -13.54 -42.67
CA THR A 41 25.56 -14.09 -42.82
C THR A 41 25.54 -15.59 -42.53
N TRP A 42 24.37 -16.09 -42.11
CA TRP A 42 24.12 -17.52 -41.95
C TRP A 42 23.77 -18.15 -43.30
N GLN A 43 24.47 -19.22 -43.68
CA GLN A 43 24.17 -19.98 -44.89
C GLN A 43 23.61 -21.37 -44.57
N GLU A 44 22.57 -21.79 -45.27
CA GLU A 44 21.96 -23.11 -45.12
C GLU A 44 22.83 -24.16 -45.80
N THR A 45 23.25 -25.17 -45.03
CA THR A 45 24.15 -26.25 -45.49
C THR A 45 23.41 -27.55 -45.74
N GLN A 46 22.31 -27.81 -45.03
CA GLN A 46 21.38 -28.89 -45.32
C GLN A 46 19.95 -28.44 -44.99
N ALA A 47 19.07 -28.46 -45.99
CA ALA A 47 17.64 -28.34 -45.80
C ALA A 47 16.99 -29.68 -46.13
N SER A 48 16.09 -30.16 -45.26
CA SER A 48 15.10 -31.18 -45.65
C SER A 48 14.30 -30.60 -46.82
N LYS A 49 14.60 -31.01 -48.06
CA LYS A 49 14.14 -30.32 -49.28
C LYS A 49 12.61 -30.13 -49.29
N PRO A 50 12.07 -28.90 -49.41
CA PRO A 50 10.80 -28.69 -50.06
C PRO A 50 10.99 -28.85 -51.58
N ARG A 51 10.04 -29.49 -52.27
CA ARG A 51 10.00 -29.52 -53.74
C ARG A 51 10.10 -28.08 -54.27
N GLN A 52 11.03 -27.84 -55.20
CA GLN A 52 11.10 -26.57 -55.92
C GLN A 52 9.80 -26.38 -56.70
N VAL A 53 8.97 -25.47 -56.24
CA VAL A 53 7.91 -24.85 -57.03
C VAL A 53 8.29 -23.37 -57.16
N GLU A 54 8.18 -22.84 -58.37
CA GLU A 54 8.49 -21.46 -58.71
C GLU A 54 7.86 -20.47 -57.70
N LYS A 55 8.66 -19.49 -57.27
CA LYS A 55 8.37 -18.45 -56.26
C LYS A 55 6.88 -18.24 -55.93
N PRO A 56 6.37 -18.71 -54.78
CA PRO A 56 5.16 -18.15 -54.20
C PRO A 56 5.50 -16.89 -53.40
N LYS A 57 4.55 -15.96 -53.33
CA LYS A 57 4.57 -14.81 -52.41
C LYS A 57 4.37 -15.22 -50.94
N SER A 58 4.38 -16.51 -50.61
CA SER A 58 4.14 -17.09 -49.28
C SER A 58 5.06 -18.30 -49.07
N TYR A 59 5.60 -18.46 -47.86
CA TYR A 59 6.44 -19.61 -47.52
C TYR A 59 5.59 -20.90 -47.53
N ASN A 60 6.12 -21.99 -48.11
CA ASN A 60 5.45 -23.31 -48.13
C ASN A 60 5.46 -24.04 -46.78
N TYR A 61 5.86 -23.36 -45.69
CA TYR A 61 5.94 -23.96 -44.36
C TYR A 61 5.50 -22.99 -43.27
N VAL A 62 5.00 -23.51 -42.15
CA VAL A 62 4.50 -22.70 -41.03
C VAL A 62 5.65 -22.32 -40.09
N PHE A 63 6.50 -23.30 -39.73
CA PHE A 63 7.64 -23.13 -38.85
C PHE A 63 8.95 -23.59 -39.50
N LYS A 64 10.06 -22.95 -39.12
CA LYS A 64 11.41 -23.38 -39.48
C LYS A 64 12.29 -23.40 -38.25
N LEU A 65 12.94 -24.52 -38.03
CA LEU A 65 13.97 -24.71 -37.02
C LEU A 65 15.34 -24.71 -37.68
N ALA A 66 16.17 -23.74 -37.32
CA ALA A 66 17.55 -23.62 -37.76
C ALA A 66 18.51 -24.00 -36.63
N GLN A 67 19.28 -25.07 -36.83
CA GLN A 67 20.41 -25.39 -35.97
C GLN A 67 21.67 -24.72 -36.53
N ARG A 68 22.18 -23.75 -35.77
CA ARG A 68 23.33 -22.92 -36.12
C ARG A 68 24.59 -23.47 -35.51
N SER A 69 25.67 -23.48 -36.28
CA SER A 69 27.01 -23.83 -35.81
C SER A 69 28.00 -22.71 -36.11
N GLN A 70 28.66 -22.18 -35.07
CA GLN A 70 29.71 -21.17 -35.17
C GLN A 70 30.83 -21.50 -34.17
N GLY A 71 32.05 -21.73 -34.67
CA GLY A 71 33.23 -21.92 -33.82
C GLY A 71 33.13 -23.08 -32.82
N GLY A 72 32.35 -24.12 -33.13
CA GLY A 72 32.12 -25.27 -32.24
C GLY A 72 30.93 -25.12 -31.28
N ALA A 73 30.36 -23.91 -31.14
CA ALA A 73 29.10 -23.71 -30.42
C ALA A 73 27.91 -24.00 -31.34
N THR A 74 26.91 -24.71 -30.83
CA THR A 74 25.63 -24.92 -31.52
C THR A 74 24.51 -24.17 -30.83
N SER A 75 23.61 -23.56 -31.61
CA SER A 75 22.40 -22.92 -31.12
C SER A 75 21.21 -23.30 -31.99
N ARG A 76 20.00 -23.22 -31.43
CA ARG A 76 18.76 -23.44 -32.17
C ARG A 76 17.98 -22.13 -32.24
N VAL A 77 17.49 -21.81 -33.43
CA VAL A 77 16.68 -20.62 -33.71
C VAL A 77 15.42 -21.05 -34.45
N PHE A 78 14.29 -20.47 -34.04
CA PHE A 78 12.97 -20.78 -34.57
C PHE A 78 12.41 -19.57 -35.30
N TYR A 79 11.72 -19.84 -36.41
CA TYR A 79 11.04 -18.82 -37.20
C TYR A 79 9.58 -19.22 -37.42
N ILE A 80 8.68 -18.25 -37.28
CA ILE A 80 7.25 -18.42 -37.54
C ILE A 80 6.89 -17.70 -38.83
N TYR A 81 6.58 -18.47 -39.86
CA TYR A 81 6.19 -17.98 -41.19
C TYR A 81 4.66 -17.95 -41.40
N GLY A 82 3.91 -18.79 -40.68
CA GLY A 82 2.44 -18.74 -40.68
C GLY A 82 1.90 -17.40 -40.18
N GLU A 83 1.04 -16.76 -40.96
CA GLU A 83 0.50 -15.44 -40.62
C GLU A 83 -0.64 -15.51 -39.62
N LEU A 84 -1.52 -16.50 -39.77
CA LEU A 84 -2.68 -16.67 -38.92
C LEU A 84 -2.24 -17.03 -37.50
N ILE A 85 -1.32 -17.97 -37.36
CA ILE A 85 -0.78 -18.33 -36.04
C ILE A 85 -0.01 -17.17 -35.39
N ARG A 86 0.74 -16.37 -36.15
CA ARG A 86 1.36 -15.14 -35.59
C ARG A 86 0.31 -14.18 -35.06
N ASN A 87 -0.81 -14.01 -35.76
CA ASN A 87 -1.88 -13.11 -35.33
C ASN A 87 -2.57 -13.63 -34.06
N VAL A 88 -2.82 -14.94 -33.97
CA VAL A 88 -3.34 -15.59 -32.75
C VAL A 88 -2.36 -15.41 -31.59
N LEU A 89 -1.08 -15.74 -31.78
CA LEU A 89 -0.06 -15.60 -30.73
C LEU A 89 0.12 -14.15 -30.28
N LYS A 90 0.05 -13.17 -31.21
CA LYS A 90 0.05 -11.74 -30.88
C LYS A 90 -1.15 -11.30 -30.06
N LEU A 91 -2.32 -11.89 -30.32
CA LEU A 91 -3.52 -11.59 -29.54
C LEU A 91 -3.38 -12.13 -28.13
N LEU A 92 -2.85 -13.35 -27.97
CA LEU A 92 -2.57 -13.97 -26.69
C LEU A 92 -1.46 -13.24 -25.89
N THR A 93 -0.47 -12.63 -26.56
CA THR A 93 0.58 -11.86 -25.87
C THR A 93 0.17 -10.47 -25.42
N ARG A 94 -0.88 -9.86 -26.00
CA ARG A 94 -1.31 -8.50 -25.65
C ARG A 94 -1.77 -8.36 -24.20
N GLU A 95 -2.43 -9.38 -23.66
CA GLU A 95 -2.96 -9.34 -22.30
C GLU A 95 -1.90 -9.65 -21.24
N ASP A 96 -1.01 -10.60 -21.54
CA ASP A 96 -0.13 -11.21 -20.53
C ASP A 96 1.34 -10.83 -20.67
N GLY A 97 1.73 -10.21 -21.79
CA GLY A 97 3.12 -10.01 -22.16
C GLY A 97 3.71 -11.28 -22.79
N GLY A 98 4.73 -11.12 -23.63
CA GLY A 98 5.41 -12.24 -24.28
C GLY A 98 6.19 -11.80 -25.53
N PRO A 99 6.67 -12.76 -26.34
CA PRO A 99 7.44 -12.47 -27.55
C PRO A 99 6.66 -11.65 -28.57
N SER A 100 7.35 -10.88 -29.43
CA SER A 100 6.68 -9.95 -30.36
C SER A 100 6.08 -10.64 -31.60
N PHE A 101 6.44 -11.90 -31.83
CA PHE A 101 6.00 -12.79 -32.92
C PHE A 101 5.88 -12.07 -34.28
N ARG A 102 6.85 -11.23 -34.61
CA ARG A 102 6.94 -10.51 -35.89
C ARG A 102 7.36 -11.46 -37.01
N ALA A 103 7.04 -11.08 -38.25
CA ALA A 103 7.50 -11.85 -39.41
C ALA A 103 9.03 -11.84 -39.46
N ASN A 104 9.64 -13.01 -39.72
CA ASN A 104 11.09 -13.22 -39.76
C ASN A 104 11.83 -12.90 -38.45
N GLU A 105 11.13 -12.85 -37.32
CA GLU A 105 11.77 -12.71 -36.01
C GLU A 105 12.46 -14.03 -35.62
N GLU A 106 13.67 -13.92 -35.07
CA GLU A 106 14.42 -15.05 -34.52
C GLU A 106 13.95 -15.31 -33.10
N LEU A 107 13.35 -16.48 -32.89
CA LEU A 107 12.90 -16.94 -31.58
C LEU A 107 13.87 -18.00 -31.05
N ASN A 108 14.02 -18.07 -29.74
CA ASN A 108 14.79 -19.09 -29.05
C ASN A 108 13.86 -20.10 -28.32
N ARG A 109 14.45 -21.10 -27.65
CA ARG A 109 13.67 -22.10 -26.89
C ARG A 109 12.84 -21.48 -25.75
N ASP A 110 13.32 -20.40 -25.13
CA ASP A 110 12.55 -19.70 -24.08
C ASP A 110 11.31 -19.01 -24.65
N ASP A 111 11.38 -18.46 -25.86
CA ASP A 111 10.21 -17.87 -26.54
C ASP A 111 9.14 -18.92 -26.84
N LEU A 112 9.54 -20.17 -27.13
CA LEU A 112 8.61 -21.29 -27.35
C LEU A 112 7.90 -21.74 -26.06
N LYS A 113 8.45 -21.46 -24.87
CA LYS A 113 7.74 -21.73 -23.61
C LYS A 113 6.39 -21.02 -23.57
N PHE A 114 6.28 -19.83 -24.20
CA PHE A 114 5.00 -19.14 -24.33
C PHE A 114 3.96 -19.98 -25.07
N ILE A 115 4.34 -20.58 -26.21
CA ILE A 115 3.44 -21.45 -26.99
C ILE A 115 3.11 -22.71 -26.19
N TYR A 116 4.09 -23.29 -25.50
CA TYR A 116 3.88 -24.44 -24.59
C TYR A 116 2.81 -24.15 -23.53
N HIS A 117 2.85 -22.97 -22.90
CA HIS A 117 1.86 -22.57 -21.90
C HIS A 117 0.46 -22.39 -22.48
N ARG A 118 0.35 -21.96 -23.75
CA ARG A 118 -0.92 -21.71 -24.44
C ARG A 118 -1.45 -22.91 -25.23
N ARG A 119 -0.79 -24.07 -25.17
CA ARG A 119 -1.17 -25.26 -25.96
C ARG A 119 -2.63 -25.68 -25.77
N HIS A 120 -3.16 -25.60 -24.55
CA HIS A 120 -4.56 -25.96 -24.25
C HIS A 120 -5.54 -24.94 -24.85
N GLU A 121 -5.21 -23.65 -24.82
CA GLU A 121 -6.02 -22.60 -25.45
C GLU A 121 -6.00 -22.71 -26.97
N LEU A 122 -4.82 -23.00 -27.54
CA LEU A 122 -4.66 -23.24 -28.97
C LEU A 122 -5.46 -24.47 -29.42
N ALA A 123 -5.40 -25.58 -28.67
CA ALA A 123 -6.20 -26.77 -28.94
C ALA A 123 -7.71 -26.48 -28.86
N ALA A 124 -8.16 -25.76 -27.82
CA ALA A 124 -9.56 -25.37 -27.70
C ALA A 124 -10.03 -24.45 -28.84
N MET A 125 -9.19 -23.51 -29.29
CA MET A 125 -9.46 -22.68 -30.47
C MET A 125 -9.57 -23.55 -31.73
N GLN A 126 -8.67 -24.52 -31.90
CA GLN A 126 -8.72 -25.45 -33.02
C GLN A 126 -10.01 -26.27 -33.03
N ASP A 127 -10.43 -26.80 -31.89
CA ASP A 127 -11.66 -27.58 -31.76
C ASP A 127 -12.89 -26.73 -32.03
N LYS A 128 -12.90 -25.48 -31.56
CA LYS A 128 -13.98 -24.52 -31.83
C LYS A 128 -14.10 -24.20 -33.32
N GLU A 129 -12.99 -24.02 -34.02
CA GLU A 129 -12.97 -23.78 -35.47
C GLU A 129 -13.44 -25.02 -36.25
N ARG A 130 -13.05 -26.24 -35.82
CA ARG A 130 -13.51 -27.50 -36.42
C ARG A 130 -15.02 -27.74 -36.24
N ALA A 131 -15.62 -27.20 -35.18
CA ALA A 131 -17.04 -27.35 -34.90
C ALA A 131 -17.94 -26.40 -35.72
N GLN A 132 -17.36 -25.46 -36.49
CA GLN A 132 -18.12 -24.55 -37.36
C GLN A 132 -18.63 -25.28 -38.62
N SER A 133 -19.60 -24.67 -39.31
CA SER A 133 -20.09 -25.19 -40.59
C SER A 133 -18.97 -25.18 -41.65
N PRO A 134 -18.92 -26.17 -42.57
CA PRO A 134 -17.87 -26.29 -43.58
C PRO A 134 -17.63 -25.03 -44.41
N ALA A 135 -18.68 -24.24 -44.69
CA ALA A 135 -18.59 -22.99 -45.43
C ALA A 135 -17.89 -21.82 -44.67
N VAL A 136 -17.65 -21.96 -43.37
CA VAL A 136 -17.08 -20.92 -42.48
C VAL A 136 -15.76 -21.38 -41.85
N THR A 137 -15.54 -22.70 -41.78
CA THR A 137 -14.33 -23.29 -41.19
C THR A 137 -13.06 -22.79 -41.85
N ASN A 138 -12.18 -22.16 -41.06
CA ASN A 138 -10.87 -21.78 -41.53
C ASN A 138 -9.88 -22.95 -41.41
N HIS A 139 -9.83 -23.79 -42.45
CA HIS A 139 -8.92 -24.95 -42.51
C HIS A 139 -7.43 -24.55 -42.43
N GLU A 140 -7.07 -23.36 -42.91
CA GLU A 140 -5.70 -22.85 -42.85
C GLU A 140 -5.28 -22.53 -41.41
N LEU A 141 -6.15 -21.87 -40.64
CA LEU A 141 -5.92 -21.59 -39.22
C LEU A 141 -5.76 -22.89 -38.42
N ILE A 142 -6.63 -23.88 -38.66
CA ILE A 142 -6.56 -25.19 -38.00
C ILE A 142 -5.23 -25.87 -38.27
N PHE A 143 -4.73 -25.78 -39.51
CA PHE A 143 -3.44 -26.34 -39.92
C PHE A 143 -2.26 -25.62 -39.24
N GLU A 144 -2.25 -24.29 -39.22
CA GLU A 144 -1.18 -23.52 -38.56
C GLU A 144 -1.17 -23.69 -37.04
N ILE A 145 -2.34 -23.79 -36.40
CA ILE A 145 -2.45 -24.13 -34.97
C ILE A 145 -1.89 -25.53 -34.71
N GLN A 146 -2.26 -26.52 -35.52
CA GLN A 146 -1.72 -27.88 -35.37
C GLN A 146 -0.20 -27.88 -35.50
N ALA A 147 0.35 -27.14 -36.46
CA ALA A 147 1.80 -27.02 -36.63
C ALA A 147 2.49 -26.43 -35.39
N ALA A 148 1.84 -25.52 -34.67
CA ALA A 148 2.36 -24.96 -33.42
C ALA A 148 2.33 -25.98 -32.27
N LEU A 149 1.27 -26.77 -32.17
CA LEU A 149 1.16 -27.85 -31.18
C LEU A 149 2.21 -28.93 -31.44
N ASP A 150 2.33 -29.39 -32.69
CA ASP A 150 3.32 -30.42 -33.09
C ASP A 150 4.75 -29.96 -32.78
N LEU A 151 5.09 -28.69 -33.05
CA LEU A 151 6.40 -28.11 -32.73
C LEU A 151 6.69 -28.12 -31.23
N VAL A 152 5.70 -27.76 -30.41
CA VAL A 152 5.85 -27.71 -28.96
C VAL A 152 6.00 -29.12 -28.38
N ASP A 153 5.20 -30.08 -28.87
CA ASP A 153 5.28 -31.48 -28.44
C ASP A 153 6.63 -32.09 -28.80
N GLU A 154 7.20 -31.75 -29.97
CA GLU A 154 8.56 -32.16 -30.34
C GLU A 154 9.64 -31.56 -29.41
N GLU A 155 9.63 -30.23 -29.22
CA GLU A 155 10.71 -29.52 -28.51
C GLU A 155 10.67 -29.64 -26.97
N PHE A 156 9.52 -30.01 -26.39
CA PHE A 156 9.31 -30.16 -24.95
C PHE A 156 8.83 -31.56 -24.56
N SER A 157 9.08 -32.56 -25.39
CA SER A 157 8.82 -33.97 -25.09
C SER A 157 9.53 -34.43 -23.82
N ASP A 158 10.81 -34.05 -23.66
CA ASP A 158 11.63 -34.26 -22.46
C ASP A 158 10.94 -33.75 -21.19
N VAL A 159 10.39 -32.54 -21.26
CA VAL A 159 9.69 -31.87 -20.15
C VAL A 159 8.37 -32.58 -19.83
N ALA A 160 7.63 -33.02 -20.84
CA ALA A 160 6.37 -33.76 -20.64
C ALA A 160 6.62 -35.11 -19.95
N ASP A 161 7.65 -35.82 -20.38
CA ASP A 161 8.06 -37.10 -19.78
C ASP A 161 8.48 -36.91 -18.31
N GLU A 162 9.32 -35.91 -18.02
CA GLU A 162 9.75 -35.63 -16.64
C GLU A 162 8.56 -35.25 -15.74
N LEU A 163 7.66 -34.35 -16.20
CA LEU A 163 6.45 -33.98 -15.46
C LEU A 163 5.55 -35.19 -15.19
N SER A 164 5.43 -36.13 -16.14
CA SER A 164 4.61 -37.33 -15.97
C SER A 164 5.20 -38.33 -14.97
N SER A 165 6.53 -38.31 -14.80
CA SER A 165 7.24 -39.17 -13.85
C SER A 165 7.17 -38.69 -12.40
N LEU A 166 6.89 -37.39 -12.19
CA LEU A 166 6.80 -36.78 -10.88
C LEU A 166 5.42 -37.00 -10.23
N PRO A 167 5.34 -37.08 -8.89
CA PRO A 167 4.06 -36.96 -8.20
C PRO A 167 3.35 -35.65 -8.56
N LYS A 168 2.02 -35.68 -8.68
CA LYS A 168 1.20 -34.52 -9.12
C LYS A 168 1.40 -33.24 -8.30
N GLU A 169 1.84 -33.36 -7.05
CA GLU A 169 2.01 -32.25 -6.11
C GLU A 169 3.47 -31.80 -5.96
N GLU A 170 4.39 -32.42 -6.70
CA GLU A 170 5.82 -32.16 -6.64
C GLU A 170 6.36 -31.55 -7.93
N ILE A 171 7.48 -30.82 -7.80
CA ILE A 171 8.19 -30.22 -8.93
C ILE A 171 9.70 -30.22 -8.70
N THR A 172 10.49 -30.39 -9.76
CA THR A 172 11.94 -30.18 -9.76
C THR A 172 12.27 -28.72 -10.12
N TYR A 173 13.47 -28.25 -9.74
CA TYR A 173 13.86 -26.85 -9.98
C TYR A 173 13.88 -26.48 -11.47
N ASP A 174 14.36 -27.39 -12.32
CA ASP A 174 14.47 -27.18 -13.77
C ASP A 174 13.11 -27.08 -14.48
N LEU A 175 12.04 -27.57 -13.84
CA LEU A 175 10.68 -27.52 -14.35
C LEU A 175 9.84 -26.38 -13.75
N LEU A 176 10.38 -25.54 -12.85
CA LEU A 176 9.64 -24.43 -12.24
C LEU A 176 8.95 -23.52 -13.25
N TRP A 177 9.56 -23.29 -14.41
CA TRP A 177 8.96 -22.46 -15.47
C TRP A 177 7.59 -22.98 -15.92
N THR A 178 7.35 -24.29 -15.85
CA THR A 178 6.06 -24.91 -16.24
C THR A 178 4.90 -24.51 -15.32
N LEU A 179 5.19 -24.18 -14.05
CA LEU A 179 4.20 -23.79 -13.04
C LEU A 179 3.72 -22.34 -13.17
N PHE A 180 4.51 -21.48 -13.82
CA PHE A 180 4.25 -20.02 -13.84
C PHE A 180 4.08 -19.51 -15.27
N PRO A 181 3.03 -19.94 -15.99
CA PRO A 181 2.72 -19.38 -17.30
C PRO A 181 2.45 -17.86 -17.20
N PRO A 182 2.85 -17.06 -18.20
CA PRO A 182 2.44 -15.65 -18.28
C PRO A 182 0.92 -15.50 -18.16
N GLY A 183 0.46 -14.49 -17.41
CA GLY A 183 -0.94 -14.25 -17.10
C GLY A 183 -1.47 -15.00 -15.88
N SER A 184 -0.78 -16.05 -15.41
CA SER A 184 -1.19 -16.77 -14.19
C SER A 184 -0.96 -15.96 -12.92
N PHE A 185 -1.58 -16.44 -11.83
CA PHE A 185 -1.50 -15.82 -10.52
C PHE A 185 -0.53 -16.57 -9.61
N VAL A 186 0.40 -15.84 -8.99
CA VAL A 186 1.40 -16.37 -8.04
C VAL A 186 1.21 -15.74 -6.67
N THR A 187 1.35 -16.55 -5.63
CA THR A 187 1.24 -16.11 -4.24
C THR A 187 2.54 -15.48 -3.74
N SER A 188 2.40 -14.48 -2.87
CA SER A 188 3.50 -13.88 -2.12
C SER A 188 2.99 -13.34 -0.79
N GLN A 189 3.87 -12.64 -0.06
CA GLN A 189 3.54 -11.90 1.15
C GLN A 189 4.15 -10.51 1.09
N ASP A 190 3.47 -9.53 1.67
CA ASP A 190 4.02 -8.18 1.83
C ASP A 190 5.02 -8.11 3.01
N THR A 191 5.55 -6.92 3.27
CA THR A 191 6.49 -6.70 4.38
C THR A 191 5.88 -6.91 5.77
N PHE A 192 4.54 -6.93 5.87
CA PHE A 192 3.78 -7.14 7.11
C PHE A 192 3.29 -8.59 7.26
N GLY A 193 3.60 -9.47 6.30
CA GLY A 193 3.16 -10.87 6.28
C GLY A 193 1.74 -11.08 5.74
N GLN A 194 1.10 -10.05 5.19
CA GLN A 194 -0.20 -10.18 4.54
C GLN A 194 -0.05 -10.93 3.22
N GLN A 195 -0.94 -11.88 2.95
CA GLN A 195 -0.97 -12.59 1.68
C GLN A 195 -1.19 -11.63 0.52
N LEU A 196 -0.45 -11.84 -0.57
CA LEU A 196 -0.51 -11.10 -1.82
C LEU A 196 -0.63 -12.06 -2.99
N VAL A 197 -1.21 -11.57 -4.08
CA VAL A 197 -1.24 -12.27 -5.37
C VAL A 197 -0.71 -11.32 -6.43
N HIS A 198 0.17 -11.84 -7.29
CA HIS A 198 0.70 -11.11 -8.43
C HIS A 198 0.34 -11.83 -9.71
N ARG A 199 0.29 -11.09 -10.82
CA ARG A 199 0.16 -11.69 -12.15
C ARG A 199 1.55 -11.85 -12.77
N VAL A 200 1.84 -13.07 -13.18
CA VAL A 200 3.12 -13.45 -13.79
C VAL A 200 3.22 -12.80 -15.17
N ARG A 201 4.35 -12.15 -15.44
CA ARG A 201 4.67 -11.56 -16.75
C ARG A 201 5.75 -12.33 -17.49
N ALA A 202 6.78 -12.76 -16.77
CA ALA A 202 7.86 -13.54 -17.34
C ALA A 202 8.62 -14.27 -16.23
N THR A 203 9.28 -15.37 -16.60
CA THR A 203 10.15 -16.13 -15.71
C THR A 203 11.51 -16.34 -16.34
N LYS A 204 12.55 -16.49 -15.51
CA LYS A 204 13.89 -16.84 -15.97
C LYS A 204 14.72 -17.45 -14.86
N TYR A 205 15.66 -18.31 -15.22
CA TYR A 205 16.72 -18.77 -14.33
C TYR A 205 17.85 -17.73 -14.32
N VAL A 206 18.29 -17.34 -13.13
CA VAL A 206 19.34 -16.33 -12.94
C VAL A 206 20.50 -16.95 -12.20
N PHE A 207 21.69 -16.85 -12.80
CA PHE A 207 22.96 -17.28 -12.24
C PHE A 207 23.85 -16.04 -12.06
N PRO A 208 23.70 -15.31 -10.94
CA PRO A 208 24.43 -14.07 -10.75
C PRO A 208 25.92 -14.35 -10.46
N ALA A 209 26.79 -13.38 -10.78
CA ALA A 209 28.21 -13.47 -10.43
C ALA A 209 28.46 -13.42 -8.91
N ILE A 210 27.52 -12.82 -8.17
CA ILE A 210 27.55 -12.68 -6.71
C ILE A 210 26.15 -13.05 -6.19
N GLY A 211 26.08 -13.98 -5.24
CA GLY A 211 24.83 -14.52 -4.69
C GLY A 211 24.44 -15.88 -5.28
N ASP A 212 23.36 -16.45 -4.77
CA ASP A 212 22.94 -17.80 -5.15
C ASP A 212 22.09 -17.81 -6.43
N PRO A 213 22.21 -18.88 -7.26
CA PRO A 213 21.28 -19.13 -8.35
C PRO A 213 19.83 -19.16 -7.86
N HIS A 214 18.95 -18.55 -8.62
CA HIS A 214 17.53 -18.50 -8.29
C HIS A 214 16.65 -18.41 -9.53
N PHE A 215 15.43 -18.90 -9.38
CA PHE A 215 14.38 -18.76 -10.36
C PHE A 215 13.64 -17.45 -10.09
N GLN A 216 13.66 -16.55 -11.07
CA GLN A 216 13.11 -15.21 -10.94
C GLN A 216 11.77 -15.11 -11.68
N ILE A 217 10.72 -14.77 -10.95
CA ILE A 217 9.39 -14.47 -11.50
C ILE A 217 9.23 -12.95 -11.54
N LYS A 218 9.12 -12.38 -12.73
CA LYS A 218 8.70 -10.99 -12.92
C LYS A 218 7.18 -10.96 -12.91
N ALA A 219 6.63 -10.15 -12.02
CA ALA A 219 5.19 -10.03 -11.86
C ALA A 219 4.77 -8.56 -11.72
N ASP A 220 3.49 -8.31 -11.99
CA ASP A 220 2.84 -7.03 -11.71
C ASP A 220 1.69 -7.20 -10.71
N TYR A 221 1.31 -6.09 -10.10
CA TYR A 221 0.22 -5.98 -9.15
C TYR A 221 -0.49 -4.63 -9.33
N VAL A 222 -1.61 -4.44 -8.66
CA VAL A 222 -2.39 -3.20 -8.72
C VAL A 222 -2.17 -2.38 -7.45
N ASP A 223 -1.91 -1.10 -7.63
CA ASP A 223 -1.75 -0.15 -6.53
C ASP A 223 -2.30 1.24 -6.92
N SER A 224 -2.34 2.16 -5.96
CA SER A 224 -2.74 3.54 -6.15
C SER A 224 -1.72 4.52 -5.60
N ASN A 225 -1.47 5.59 -6.36
CA ASN A 225 -0.68 6.73 -5.91
C ASN A 225 -1.58 7.90 -5.45
N GLY A 226 -2.86 7.64 -5.19
CA GLY A 226 -3.86 8.64 -4.82
C GLY A 226 -4.53 9.36 -6.00
N THR A 227 -3.83 9.50 -7.13
CA THR A 227 -4.39 10.14 -8.34
C THR A 227 -4.83 9.15 -9.39
N LYS A 228 -4.11 8.02 -9.48
CA LYS A 228 -4.36 6.94 -10.42
C LYS A 228 -4.33 5.64 -9.64
N THR A 229 -5.11 4.67 -10.11
CA THR A 229 -5.04 3.28 -9.67
C THR A 229 -4.70 2.45 -10.89
N GLY A 230 -3.79 1.50 -10.77
CA GLY A 230 -3.35 0.75 -11.94
C GLY A 230 -2.21 -0.21 -11.70
N PHE A 231 -1.68 -0.77 -12.78
CA PHE A 231 -0.60 -1.74 -12.71
C PHE A 231 0.73 -1.08 -12.36
N VAL A 232 1.37 -1.62 -11.34
CA VAL A 232 2.75 -1.35 -10.95
C VAL A 232 3.59 -2.53 -11.43
N PRO A 233 4.49 -2.34 -12.41
CA PRO A 233 5.38 -3.40 -12.85
C PRO A 233 6.54 -3.60 -11.88
N ALA A 234 7.24 -4.71 -12.06
CA ALA A 234 8.60 -4.94 -11.58
C ALA A 234 8.78 -5.48 -10.14
N VAL A 235 7.81 -6.23 -9.61
CA VAL A 235 8.13 -7.14 -8.50
C VAL A 235 8.91 -8.33 -9.05
N LYS A 236 10.05 -8.63 -8.42
CA LYS A 236 10.86 -9.80 -8.71
C LYS A 236 10.73 -10.75 -7.52
N LEU A 237 9.99 -11.83 -7.73
CA LEU A 237 9.86 -12.90 -6.74
C LEU A 237 10.97 -13.92 -7.02
N HIS A 238 11.65 -14.38 -5.97
CA HIS A 238 12.79 -15.27 -6.10
C HIS A 238 12.49 -16.61 -5.40
N ILE A 239 12.65 -17.70 -6.14
CA ILE A 239 12.67 -19.06 -5.62
C ILE A 239 14.14 -19.52 -5.62
N PRO A 240 14.77 -19.73 -4.45
CA PRO A 240 16.15 -20.21 -4.39
C PRO A 240 16.30 -21.58 -5.05
N ASP A 241 17.49 -21.85 -5.60
CA ASP A 241 17.85 -23.16 -6.11
C ASP A 241 17.63 -24.27 -5.08
N PHE A 242 17.16 -25.43 -5.54
CA PHE A 242 16.98 -26.61 -4.72
C PHE A 242 17.21 -27.90 -5.47
N ARG A 243 17.69 -28.90 -4.73
CA ARG A 243 17.94 -30.24 -5.25
C ARG A 243 16.72 -31.13 -5.07
N SER A 244 16.55 -32.05 -6.01
CA SER A 244 15.45 -33.02 -6.05
C SER A 244 14.08 -32.37 -6.23
N SER A 245 13.02 -33.18 -6.21
CA SER A 245 11.65 -32.69 -6.21
C SER A 245 11.27 -32.07 -4.86
N ARG A 246 10.34 -31.12 -4.89
CA ARG A 246 9.72 -30.52 -3.70
C ARG A 246 8.22 -30.39 -3.89
N LEU A 247 7.48 -30.45 -2.79
CA LEU A 247 6.06 -30.13 -2.80
C LEU A 247 5.85 -28.68 -3.25
N ILE A 248 4.94 -28.46 -4.21
CA ILE A 248 4.68 -27.14 -4.80
C ILE A 248 4.25 -26.14 -3.71
N LEU A 249 3.45 -26.57 -2.73
CA LEU A 249 2.97 -25.74 -1.63
C LEU A 249 4.06 -25.35 -0.61
N GLN A 250 5.23 -26.01 -0.62
CA GLN A 250 6.38 -25.65 0.22
C GLN A 250 7.29 -24.62 -0.45
N LEU A 251 7.04 -24.28 -1.72
CA LEU A 251 7.75 -23.20 -2.38
C LEU A 251 7.36 -21.86 -1.74
N ARG A 252 8.32 -20.94 -1.67
CA ARG A 252 8.08 -19.57 -1.18
C ARG A 252 7.00 -18.84 -1.98
N HIS A 253 6.92 -19.14 -3.27
CA HIS A 253 5.96 -18.61 -4.22
C HIS A 253 5.44 -19.78 -5.04
N TYR A 254 4.12 -19.90 -5.16
CA TYR A 254 3.49 -20.98 -5.92
C TYR A 254 2.18 -20.48 -6.57
N PRO A 255 1.66 -21.19 -7.59
CA PRO A 255 0.43 -20.79 -8.27
C PRO A 255 -0.77 -20.69 -7.33
N PHE A 256 -1.49 -19.57 -7.38
CA PHE A 256 -2.58 -19.27 -6.44
C PHE A 256 -3.74 -20.28 -6.53
N ASN A 257 -4.02 -20.78 -7.73
CA ASN A 257 -5.06 -21.79 -7.99
C ASN A 257 -4.79 -23.16 -7.36
N LEU A 258 -3.56 -23.43 -6.89
CA LEU A 258 -3.22 -24.70 -6.24
C LEU A 258 -3.46 -24.69 -4.72
N ARG A 259 -3.95 -23.58 -4.15
CA ARG A 259 -4.29 -23.54 -2.72
C ARG A 259 -5.50 -24.43 -2.43
N PRO A 260 -5.45 -25.25 -1.36
CA PRO A 260 -6.62 -26.02 -0.91
C PRO A 260 -7.85 -25.15 -0.64
N SER A 261 -7.64 -23.95 -0.08
CA SER A 261 -8.66 -22.95 0.27
C SER A 261 -8.89 -21.90 -0.83
N TYR A 262 -8.61 -22.21 -2.10
CA TYR A 262 -8.61 -21.23 -3.20
C TYR A 262 -9.86 -20.34 -3.27
N LEU A 263 -11.06 -20.93 -3.21
CA LEU A 263 -12.31 -20.15 -3.33
C LEU A 263 -12.54 -19.19 -2.16
N GLU A 264 -12.22 -19.63 -0.94
CA GLU A 264 -12.33 -18.82 0.28
C GLU A 264 -11.29 -17.70 0.27
N ASP A 265 -10.02 -18.02 -0.01
CA ASP A 265 -8.94 -17.04 -0.12
C ASP A 265 -9.25 -16.01 -1.20
N ARG A 266 -9.79 -16.43 -2.36
CA ARG A 266 -10.19 -15.53 -3.45
C ARG A 266 -11.24 -14.53 -2.96
N SER A 267 -12.25 -14.98 -2.23
CA SER A 267 -13.30 -14.11 -1.67
C SER A 267 -12.75 -13.11 -0.65
N ILE A 268 -11.89 -13.57 0.26
CA ILE A 268 -11.23 -12.72 1.27
C ILE A 268 -10.38 -11.63 0.62
N LEU A 269 -9.57 -12.00 -0.38
CA LEU A 269 -8.70 -11.06 -1.09
C LEU A 269 -9.51 -10.00 -1.85
N ILE A 270 -10.63 -10.38 -2.48
CA ILE A 270 -11.53 -9.44 -3.17
C ILE A 270 -12.18 -8.48 -2.18
N SER A 271 -12.71 -8.99 -1.06
CA SER A 271 -13.32 -8.15 -0.02
C SER A 271 -12.30 -7.16 0.58
N ARG A 272 -11.07 -7.63 0.80
CA ARG A 272 -9.97 -6.77 1.26
C ARG A 272 -9.59 -5.72 0.22
N ALA A 273 -9.57 -6.07 -1.07
CA ALA A 273 -9.35 -5.10 -2.14
C ALA A 273 -10.44 -4.03 -2.16
N ASP A 274 -11.70 -4.39 -1.96
CA ASP A 274 -12.80 -3.41 -1.84
C ASP A 274 -12.60 -2.48 -0.64
N LYS A 275 -12.11 -2.99 0.52
CA LYS A 275 -11.73 -2.13 1.67
C LYS A 275 -10.62 -1.16 1.29
N VAL A 276 -9.55 -1.64 0.66
CA VAL A 276 -8.41 -0.81 0.21
C VAL A 276 -8.87 0.27 -0.76
N LEU A 277 -9.67 -0.08 -1.77
CA LEU A 277 -10.17 0.84 -2.79
C LEU A 277 -11.03 1.97 -2.19
N ARG A 278 -11.81 1.69 -1.14
CA ARG A 278 -12.58 2.71 -0.40
C ARG A 278 -11.70 3.66 0.41
N LEU A 279 -10.54 3.17 0.85
CA LEU A 279 -9.57 3.95 1.64
C LEU A 279 -8.55 4.68 0.75
N TYR A 280 -8.60 4.51 -0.58
CA TYR A 280 -7.82 5.31 -1.49
C TYR A 280 -8.31 6.76 -1.49
N GLY A 281 -7.40 7.68 -1.19
CA GLY A 281 -7.68 9.10 -1.08
C GLY A 281 -7.25 9.63 0.28
N GLN A 282 -7.87 10.73 0.69
CA GLN A 282 -7.62 11.34 1.99
C GLN A 282 -8.61 10.78 3.02
N GLN A 283 -8.13 10.01 3.99
CA GLN A 283 -8.96 9.39 5.04
C GLN A 283 -8.23 9.40 6.38
N LEU A 284 -8.95 9.70 7.45
CA LEU A 284 -8.47 9.54 8.82
C LEU A 284 -8.81 8.12 9.30
N GLN A 285 -7.83 7.41 9.83
CA GLN A 285 -7.97 6.04 10.34
C GLN A 285 -7.21 5.89 11.66
N GLU A 286 -7.55 4.88 12.43
CA GLU A 286 -6.75 4.43 13.56
C GLU A 286 -5.91 3.22 13.17
N TYR A 287 -4.69 3.18 13.69
CA TYR A 287 -3.72 2.13 13.41
C TYR A 287 -3.06 1.62 14.68
N GLN A 288 -2.87 0.31 14.73
CA GLN A 288 -2.11 -0.34 15.79
C GLN A 288 -1.24 -1.45 15.20
N GLY A 289 0.06 -1.18 15.10
CA GLY A 289 1.04 -2.19 14.69
C GLY A 289 2.29 -1.60 14.06
N HIS A 290 2.98 -2.41 13.24
CA HIS A 290 4.19 -1.96 12.57
C HIS A 290 3.85 -1.23 11.27
N ALA A 291 4.44 -0.08 11.03
CA ALA A 291 4.45 0.62 9.73
C ALA A 291 5.84 0.50 9.10
N SER A 292 5.96 0.79 7.79
CA SER A 292 7.23 0.72 7.05
C SER A 292 7.48 1.98 6.23
N GLN A 293 8.71 2.49 6.21
CA GLN A 293 9.11 3.56 5.29
C GLN A 293 9.60 3.04 3.93
N ASP A 294 9.84 1.74 3.81
CA ASP A 294 10.25 1.09 2.57
C ASP A 294 9.49 -0.25 2.43
N PRO A 295 8.23 -0.22 1.95
CA PRO A 295 7.39 -1.42 1.84
C PRO A 295 7.89 -2.40 0.77
N LEU A 296 8.72 -1.93 -0.17
CA LEU A 296 9.31 -2.75 -1.23
C LEU A 296 10.50 -3.56 -0.75
N ASN A 297 11.12 -3.16 0.37
CA ASN A 297 12.22 -3.85 1.00
C ASN A 297 11.75 -4.58 2.27
N PRO A 298 11.76 -5.93 2.31
CA PRO A 298 11.43 -6.68 3.52
C PRO A 298 12.32 -6.34 4.73
N GLN A 299 13.56 -5.89 4.47
CA GLN A 299 14.53 -5.42 5.48
C GLN A 299 14.51 -3.89 5.65
N GLY A 300 13.52 -3.22 5.06
CA GLY A 300 13.32 -1.78 5.18
C GLY A 300 13.07 -1.36 6.63
N TYR A 301 13.26 -0.07 6.91
CA TYR A 301 13.02 0.49 8.23
C TYR A 301 11.53 0.39 8.59
N LYS A 302 11.26 -0.33 9.69
CA LYS A 302 9.93 -0.49 10.28
C LYS A 302 9.88 0.24 11.61
N PHE A 303 8.75 0.83 11.91
CA PHE A 303 8.51 1.49 13.19
C PHE A 303 7.14 1.09 13.73
N ASN A 304 7.01 1.11 15.05
CA ASN A 304 5.72 0.89 15.69
C ASN A 304 4.90 2.16 15.60
N SER A 305 3.67 2.04 15.11
CA SER A 305 2.74 3.15 15.02
C SER A 305 1.45 2.81 15.75
N HIS A 306 1.00 3.76 16.56
CA HIS A 306 -0.16 3.62 17.43
C HIS A 306 -0.96 4.92 17.41
N GLY A 307 -2.26 4.81 17.15
CA GLY A 307 -3.19 5.94 17.17
C GLY A 307 -3.60 6.38 15.77
N ARG A 308 -3.91 7.67 15.62
CA ARG A 308 -4.49 8.21 14.39
C ARG A 308 -3.45 8.43 13.29
N ILE A 309 -3.80 7.99 12.09
CA ILE A 309 -3.03 8.18 10.88
C ILE A 309 -3.91 8.86 9.82
N VAL A 310 -3.29 9.69 8.98
CA VAL A 310 -3.97 10.27 7.80
C VAL A 310 -3.44 9.57 6.56
N LEU A 311 -4.28 8.75 5.93
CA LEU A 311 -4.01 8.20 4.61
C LEU A 311 -4.14 9.35 3.61
N ASP A 312 -3.05 9.69 2.90
CA ASP A 312 -3.04 10.77 1.92
C ASP A 312 -1.84 10.65 0.97
N PRO A 313 -1.89 9.71 0.00
CA PRO A 313 -0.83 9.54 -0.99
C PRO A 313 -0.65 10.76 -1.92
N ILE A 314 -1.65 11.64 -2.05
CA ILE A 314 -1.58 12.85 -2.88
C ILE A 314 -0.68 13.87 -2.21
N THR A 315 -0.94 14.18 -0.94
CA THR A 315 -0.11 15.11 -0.16
C THR A 315 1.30 14.54 0.03
N LEU A 316 1.44 13.24 0.24
CA LEU A 316 2.75 12.56 0.23
C LEU A 316 3.53 12.84 -1.06
N SER A 317 2.88 12.71 -2.21
CA SER A 317 3.53 12.94 -3.52
C SER A 317 3.94 14.39 -3.73
N ARG A 318 3.24 15.34 -3.12
CA ARG A 318 3.57 16.77 -3.19
C ARG A 318 4.74 17.12 -2.27
N VAL A 319 4.71 16.64 -1.02
CA VAL A 319 5.71 16.96 0.01
C VAL A 319 7.00 16.14 -0.17
N GLN A 320 6.88 14.90 -0.63
CA GLN A 320 8.00 13.97 -0.84
C GLN A 320 7.94 13.25 -2.20
N PRO A 321 8.11 13.97 -3.33
CA PRO A 321 7.91 13.42 -4.68
C PRO A 321 8.83 12.25 -5.04
N ASN A 322 9.99 12.13 -4.37
CA ASN A 322 10.97 11.06 -4.59
C ASN A 322 10.84 9.91 -3.56
N SER A 323 9.76 9.87 -2.79
CA SER A 323 9.53 8.83 -1.79
C SER A 323 9.32 7.45 -2.42
N ARG A 324 9.94 6.42 -1.84
CA ARG A 324 9.73 5.01 -2.23
C ARG A 324 8.33 4.48 -1.88
N LEU A 325 7.59 5.22 -1.06
CA LEU A 325 6.20 4.93 -0.73
C LEU A 325 5.25 5.18 -1.92
N ILE A 326 5.65 6.00 -2.90
CA ILE A 326 4.79 6.36 -4.02
C ILE A 326 4.93 5.29 -5.12
N PRO A 327 3.87 4.51 -5.42
CA PRO A 327 3.95 3.50 -6.45
C PRO A 327 3.99 4.12 -7.85
N HIS A 328 4.86 3.59 -8.71
CA HIS A 328 4.97 4.02 -10.10
C HIS A 328 3.98 3.25 -11.00
N ILE A 329 2.85 3.89 -11.30
CA ILE A 329 1.76 3.30 -12.09
C ILE A 329 2.06 3.46 -13.58
N VAL A 330 2.17 2.34 -14.31
CA VAL A 330 2.47 2.33 -15.76
C VAL A 330 1.23 2.25 -16.62
N GLN A 331 0.17 1.60 -16.12
CA GLN A 331 -1.10 1.50 -16.82
C GLN A 331 -2.24 1.78 -15.84
N SER A 332 -2.97 2.87 -16.04
CA SER A 332 -4.14 3.20 -15.24
C SER A 332 -5.29 2.25 -15.56
N LEU A 333 -6.06 1.89 -14.53
CA LEU A 333 -7.26 1.07 -14.62
C LEU A 333 -8.45 1.88 -14.11
N SER A 334 -9.59 1.77 -14.80
CA SER A 334 -10.89 2.22 -14.33
C SER A 334 -11.77 0.99 -14.11
N ASN A 335 -12.44 0.92 -12.95
CA ASN A 335 -13.29 -0.21 -12.54
C ASN A 335 -12.62 -1.59 -12.61
N LEU A 336 -11.99 -1.99 -11.50
CA LEU A 336 -11.26 -3.27 -11.44
C LEU A 336 -12.21 -4.47 -11.55
N THR A 337 -11.85 -5.43 -12.40
CA THR A 337 -12.47 -6.76 -12.42
C THR A 337 -12.11 -7.56 -11.16
N ASP A 338 -12.85 -8.61 -10.83
CA ASP A 338 -12.53 -9.46 -9.67
C ASP A 338 -11.11 -10.02 -9.71
N ASP A 339 -10.63 -10.43 -10.89
CA ASP A 339 -9.28 -10.93 -11.05
C ASP A 339 -8.22 -9.83 -10.87
N GLN A 340 -8.52 -8.60 -11.27
CA GLN A 340 -7.66 -7.44 -10.98
C GLN A 340 -7.70 -7.05 -9.50
N LYS A 341 -8.84 -7.23 -8.82
CA LYS A 341 -8.96 -7.01 -7.38
C LYS A 341 -8.06 -7.95 -6.58
N LEU A 342 -7.86 -9.19 -7.04
CA LEU A 342 -6.90 -10.11 -6.41
C LEU A 342 -5.47 -9.56 -6.37
N LEU A 343 -5.12 -8.71 -7.34
CA LEU A 343 -3.80 -8.12 -7.50
C LEU A 343 -3.61 -6.84 -6.67
N VAL A 344 -4.65 -6.36 -5.96
CA VAL A 344 -4.58 -5.11 -5.20
C VAL A 344 -3.64 -5.26 -4.00
N ASN A 345 -2.70 -4.32 -3.89
CA ASN A 345 -1.79 -4.22 -2.75
C ASN A 345 -2.56 -3.92 -1.44
N PRO A 346 -2.45 -4.72 -0.37
CA PRO A 346 -3.16 -4.52 0.89
C PRO A 346 -2.46 -3.52 1.82
N VAL A 347 -1.73 -2.57 1.24
CA VAL A 347 -0.94 -1.57 1.93
C VAL A 347 -1.41 -0.19 1.49
N LEU A 348 -1.58 0.71 2.44
CA LEU A 348 -2.00 2.09 2.23
C LEU A 348 -0.91 3.05 2.71
N TYR A 349 -0.82 4.22 2.08
CA TYR A 349 0.24 5.19 2.32
C TYR A 349 -0.31 6.43 3.03
N GLY A 350 0.35 6.85 4.10
CA GLY A 350 -0.15 7.94 4.93
C GLY A 350 0.88 8.47 5.92
N PHE A 351 0.42 9.35 6.79
CA PHE A 351 1.21 9.99 7.83
C PHE A 351 0.72 9.56 9.22
N SER A 352 1.61 9.07 10.07
CA SER A 352 1.33 8.86 11.49
C SER A 352 1.40 10.20 12.22
N LEU A 353 0.30 10.63 12.84
CA LEU A 353 0.24 11.90 13.58
C LEU A 353 1.07 11.85 14.87
N GLY A 354 1.10 10.70 15.53
CA GLY A 354 1.85 10.51 16.77
C GLY A 354 3.36 10.40 16.52
N ASP A 355 3.76 9.62 15.52
CA ASP A 355 5.17 9.38 15.20
C ASP A 355 5.76 10.46 14.28
N LYS A 356 4.90 11.29 13.68
CA LYS A 356 5.24 12.37 12.73
C LYS A 356 6.03 11.87 11.51
N MET A 357 5.67 10.69 11.03
CA MET A 357 6.36 10.01 9.95
C MET A 357 5.39 9.52 8.87
N TRP A 358 5.80 9.72 7.61
CA TRP A 358 5.19 9.05 6.47
C TRP A 358 5.53 7.56 6.49
N GLY A 359 4.57 6.72 6.10
CA GLY A 359 4.75 5.29 6.07
C GLY A 359 3.69 4.55 5.26
N ALA A 360 3.97 3.27 5.08
CA ALA A 360 3.07 2.25 4.58
C ALA A 360 2.42 1.52 5.76
N PHE A 361 1.11 1.30 5.68
CA PHE A 361 0.28 0.73 6.74
C PHE A 361 -0.51 -0.46 6.20
N ALA A 362 -0.55 -1.55 6.98
CA ALA A 362 -1.30 -2.75 6.61
C ALA A 362 -2.81 -2.53 6.75
N VAL A 363 -3.60 -2.81 5.70
CA VAL A 363 -5.06 -2.61 5.72
C VAL A 363 -5.79 -3.45 6.79
N THR A 364 -5.19 -4.57 7.18
CA THR A 364 -5.70 -5.47 8.24
C THR A 364 -5.57 -4.90 9.65
N LEU A 365 -4.67 -3.93 9.84
CA LEU A 365 -4.42 -3.27 11.13
C LEU A 365 -5.04 -1.86 11.20
N LEU A 366 -5.88 -1.51 10.20
CA LEU A 366 -6.64 -0.27 10.15
C LEU A 366 -8.03 -0.44 10.72
N HIS A 367 -8.43 0.54 11.53
CA HIS A 367 -9.72 0.67 12.18
C HIS A 367 -10.32 2.05 11.86
N ASP A 368 -11.64 2.09 11.77
CA ASP A 368 -12.35 3.37 11.66
C ASP A 368 -12.19 4.15 12.97
N VAL A 369 -12.12 5.47 12.85
CA VAL A 369 -11.96 6.37 14.01
C VAL A 369 -13.23 6.39 14.84
N GLU A 370 -13.10 6.08 16.13
CA GLU A 370 -14.19 6.23 17.10
C GLU A 370 -14.11 7.62 17.75
N TRP A 371 -15.00 8.52 17.34
CA TRP A 371 -15.07 9.88 17.88
C TRP A 371 -15.74 9.90 19.26
N ASN A 372 -15.17 10.63 20.21
CA ASN A 372 -15.71 10.78 21.55
C ASN A 372 -16.47 12.10 21.72
N ASP A 373 -17.77 12.09 21.45
CA ASP A 373 -18.63 13.27 21.58
C ASP A 373 -18.73 13.81 23.03
N ASN A 374 -18.39 12.99 24.03
CA ASN A 374 -18.48 13.31 25.47
C ASN A 374 -17.17 13.78 26.09
N ILE A 375 -16.09 13.96 25.32
CA ILE A 375 -14.77 14.33 25.83
C ILE A 375 -14.76 15.66 26.62
N LEU A 376 -15.65 16.60 26.31
CA LEU A 376 -15.81 17.85 27.07
C LEU A 376 -16.29 17.63 28.52
N ASN A 377 -16.94 16.51 28.82
CA ASN A 377 -17.40 16.19 30.16
C ASN A 377 -16.23 15.82 31.08
N ASP A 378 -15.12 15.33 30.51
CA ASP A 378 -13.89 15.01 31.25
C ASP A 378 -13.08 16.27 31.61
N LEU A 379 -13.38 17.40 30.98
CA LEU A 379 -12.74 18.69 31.27
C LEU A 379 -13.41 19.38 32.45
N VAL A 380 -12.60 19.77 33.43
CA VAL A 380 -13.06 20.51 34.61
C VAL A 380 -12.87 22.01 34.38
N ILE A 381 -13.76 22.56 33.54
CA ILE A 381 -13.91 23.99 33.25
C ILE A 381 -15.41 24.34 33.36
N SER A 382 -15.77 25.63 33.40
CA SER A 382 -17.18 26.02 33.57
C SER A 382 -18.03 25.58 32.37
N ASP A 383 -19.30 25.24 32.61
CA ASP A 383 -20.20 24.80 31.54
C ASP A 383 -20.39 25.88 30.46
N ASP A 384 -20.37 27.15 30.85
CA ASP A 384 -20.38 28.27 29.91
C ASP A 384 -19.16 28.22 28.99
N GLN A 385 -17.95 28.03 29.52
CA GLN A 385 -16.73 27.90 28.73
C GLN A 385 -16.80 26.71 27.76
N LYS A 386 -17.33 25.56 28.21
CA LYS A 386 -17.54 24.38 27.33
C LYS A 386 -18.48 24.70 26.18
N GLN A 387 -19.60 25.37 26.46
CA GLN A 387 -20.58 25.75 25.44
C GLN A 387 -19.99 26.75 24.44
N PHE A 388 -19.23 27.74 24.91
CA PHE A 388 -18.55 28.71 24.05
C PHE A 388 -17.52 28.05 23.13
N VAL A 389 -16.65 27.18 23.65
CA VAL A 389 -15.67 26.46 22.84
C VAL A 389 -16.37 25.59 21.80
N ARG A 390 -17.40 24.84 22.19
CA ARG A 390 -18.18 24.02 21.26
C ARG A 390 -18.79 24.86 20.14
N ALA A 391 -19.46 25.96 20.48
CA ALA A 391 -20.08 26.85 19.50
C ALA A 391 -19.06 27.47 18.52
N LEU A 392 -17.88 27.89 19.01
CA LEU A 392 -16.81 28.42 18.16
C LEU A 392 -16.26 27.37 17.18
N VAL A 393 -16.07 26.13 17.64
CA VAL A 393 -15.56 25.04 16.81
C VAL A 393 -16.60 24.58 15.78
N GLU A 394 -17.86 24.42 16.19
CA GLU A 394 -18.95 24.01 15.31
C GLU A 394 -19.24 25.08 14.25
N SER A 395 -19.28 26.36 14.64
CA SER A 395 -19.44 27.45 13.68
C SER A 395 -18.31 27.49 12.66
N HIS A 396 -17.05 27.36 13.07
CA HIS A 396 -15.90 27.28 12.15
C HIS A 396 -15.95 26.06 11.23
N SER A 397 -16.48 24.94 11.73
CA SER A 397 -16.59 23.70 10.97
C SER A 397 -17.73 23.72 9.94
N ILE A 398 -18.86 24.36 10.26
CA ILE A 398 -20.05 24.46 9.41
C ILE A 398 -19.91 25.60 8.39
N SER A 399 -19.28 26.69 8.79
CA SER A 399 -19.15 27.87 7.96
C SER A 399 -17.78 27.93 7.30
N GLY A 400 -17.75 27.71 6.00
CA GLY A 400 -16.81 28.42 5.15
C GLY A 400 -17.19 29.90 5.12
N PHE A 401 -17.10 30.60 6.27
CA PHE A 401 -17.58 31.98 6.44
C PHE A 401 -16.78 32.90 5.48
N ASP A 402 -17.42 33.21 4.37
CA ASP A 402 -16.95 34.10 3.32
C ASP A 402 -17.38 35.52 3.73
N ASP A 403 -16.47 36.29 4.32
CA ASP A 403 -16.75 37.70 4.61
C ASP A 403 -15.67 38.65 4.06
N PHE A 404 -16.16 39.53 3.18
CA PHE A 404 -15.67 40.77 2.55
C PHE A 404 -14.19 41.01 2.18
N VAL A 405 -13.21 40.24 2.67
CA VAL A 405 -11.80 40.29 2.25
C VAL A 405 -11.35 38.85 1.99
N ARG A 406 -11.11 38.53 0.71
CA ARG A 406 -10.41 37.29 0.34
C ARG A 406 -9.06 37.30 1.08
N ASP A 407 -8.82 36.28 1.91
CA ASP A 407 -7.52 35.96 2.54
C ASP A 407 -7.19 36.49 3.96
N LYS A 408 -8.12 37.11 4.72
CA LYS A 408 -7.85 37.47 6.14
C LYS A 408 -8.96 37.06 7.12
N GLY A 409 -8.55 36.59 8.31
CA GLY A 409 -9.45 36.45 9.48
C GLY A 409 -10.32 35.18 9.55
N ARG A 410 -9.99 34.12 8.81
CA ARG A 410 -10.78 32.86 8.76
C ARG A 410 -10.32 31.77 9.72
N GLY A 411 -9.18 31.92 10.40
CA GLY A 411 -8.68 30.92 11.34
C GLY A 411 -9.30 31.07 12.73
N LEU A 412 -9.47 29.97 13.45
CA LEU A 412 -9.84 29.98 14.87
C LEU A 412 -8.58 29.76 15.71
N ILE A 413 -8.13 30.79 16.42
CA ILE A 413 -6.91 30.73 17.25
C ILE A 413 -7.30 30.81 18.73
N GLY A 414 -7.04 29.74 19.47
CA GLY A 414 -7.22 29.65 20.92
C GLY A 414 -5.90 29.67 21.67
N LEU A 415 -5.83 30.41 22.79
CA LEU A 415 -4.70 30.36 23.71
C LEU A 415 -5.15 29.76 25.05
N LEU A 416 -4.47 28.68 25.47
CA LEU A 416 -4.68 28.00 26.74
C LEU A 416 -3.50 28.26 27.66
N ALA A 417 -3.71 28.98 28.76
CA ALA A 417 -2.65 29.35 29.69
C ALA A 417 -2.91 28.73 31.07
N GLY A 418 -1.85 28.33 31.76
CA GLY A 418 -1.94 27.88 33.15
C GLY A 418 -0.86 26.86 33.53
N PRO A 419 -0.85 26.36 34.77
CA PRO A 419 0.13 25.41 35.28
C PRO A 419 0.17 24.07 34.51
N PRO A 420 1.25 23.28 34.61
CA PRO A 420 1.30 21.96 33.98
C PRO A 420 0.29 20.99 34.61
N GLY A 421 -0.36 20.17 33.76
CA GLY A 421 -1.22 19.07 34.24
C GLY A 421 -2.67 19.45 34.59
N VAL A 422 -3.14 20.64 34.20
CA VAL A 422 -4.50 21.15 34.46
C VAL A 422 -5.51 20.92 33.32
N GLY A 423 -5.12 20.22 32.25
CA GLY A 423 -6.04 19.83 31.17
C GLY A 423 -5.93 20.61 29.86
N LYS A 424 -4.95 21.51 29.70
CA LYS A 424 -4.76 22.29 28.45
C LYS A 424 -4.71 21.43 27.18
N THR A 425 -3.87 20.40 27.17
CA THR A 425 -3.75 19.46 26.04
C THR A 425 -5.06 18.70 25.80
N LEU A 426 -5.77 18.31 26.86
CA LEU A 426 -7.06 17.63 26.77
C LEU A 426 -8.12 18.53 26.13
N THR A 427 -8.06 19.85 26.34
CA THR A 427 -8.94 20.81 25.66
C THR A 427 -8.71 20.83 24.15
N ALA A 428 -7.45 20.76 23.71
CA ALA A 428 -7.12 20.70 22.28
C ALA A 428 -7.58 19.38 21.65
N GLU A 429 -7.42 18.26 22.36
CA GLU A 429 -7.98 16.96 21.97
C GLU A 429 -9.51 17.06 21.84
N ALA A 430 -10.19 17.65 22.82
CA ALA A 430 -11.63 17.85 22.77
C ALA A 430 -12.09 18.70 21.59
N VAL A 431 -11.35 19.77 21.27
CA VAL A 431 -11.61 20.60 20.08
C VAL A 431 -11.51 19.77 18.79
N ALA A 432 -10.49 18.90 18.67
CA ALA A 432 -10.32 18.03 17.51
C ALA A 432 -11.44 16.97 17.40
N GLU A 433 -11.88 16.39 18.52
CA GLU A 433 -13.01 15.46 18.55
C GLU A 433 -14.31 16.12 18.08
N ILE A 434 -14.63 17.31 18.59
CA ILE A 434 -15.84 18.06 18.21
C ILE A 434 -15.79 18.44 16.73
N ALA A 435 -14.63 18.91 16.26
CA ALA A 435 -14.43 19.26 14.85
C ALA A 435 -14.48 18.02 13.94
N ARG A 436 -14.32 16.81 14.49
CA ARG A 436 -14.10 15.55 13.76
C ARG A 436 -12.95 15.64 12.77
N ARG A 437 -11.82 16.19 13.25
CA ARG A 437 -10.61 16.42 12.44
C ARG A 437 -9.37 15.86 13.14
N PRO A 438 -8.31 15.52 12.39
CA PRO A 438 -7.05 15.11 13.01
C PRO A 438 -6.49 16.19 13.92
N LEU A 439 -5.87 15.78 15.03
CA LEU A 439 -5.07 16.65 15.88
C LEU A 439 -3.60 16.50 15.48
N TYR A 440 -3.01 17.56 14.92
CA TYR A 440 -1.57 17.65 14.68
C TYR A 440 -0.92 18.38 15.86
N MET A 441 -0.28 17.62 16.76
CA MET A 441 0.43 18.17 17.90
C MET A 441 1.91 18.39 17.57
N ILE A 442 2.45 19.55 17.90
CA ILE A 442 3.87 19.89 17.73
C ILE A 442 4.37 20.69 18.93
N SER A 443 5.54 20.36 19.46
CA SER A 443 6.20 21.15 20.50
C SER A 443 7.05 22.26 19.87
N SER A 444 7.20 23.38 20.57
CA SER A 444 8.12 24.45 20.17
C SER A 444 9.56 23.98 19.90
N GLY A 445 10.04 22.95 20.63
CA GLY A 445 11.38 22.39 20.42
C GLY A 445 11.56 21.65 19.09
N GLU A 446 10.48 21.13 18.49
CA GLU A 446 10.54 20.38 17.23
C GLU A 446 10.67 21.28 16.00
N LEU A 447 10.26 22.54 16.12
CA LEU A 447 10.40 23.53 15.05
C LEU A 447 11.85 24.03 14.90
N GLY A 448 12.71 23.73 15.89
CA GLY A 448 14.10 24.19 15.93
C GLY A 448 14.26 25.54 16.64
N SER A 449 15.50 25.99 16.76
CA SER A 449 15.88 27.23 17.45
C SER A 449 16.31 28.37 16.52
N GLU A 450 16.50 28.08 15.23
CA GLU A 450 16.97 29.04 14.24
C GLU A 450 15.81 29.52 13.35
N PRO A 451 15.78 30.80 12.95
CA PRO A 451 14.70 31.36 12.12
C PRO A 451 14.39 30.54 10.86
N GLU A 452 15.40 30.06 10.13
CA GLU A 452 15.18 29.25 8.92
C GLU A 452 14.54 27.90 9.23
N SER A 453 14.98 27.24 10.31
CA SER A 453 14.43 25.94 10.73
C SER A 453 12.96 26.07 11.16
N VAL A 454 12.64 27.11 11.95
CA VAL A 454 11.28 27.40 12.41
C VAL A 454 10.39 27.74 11.23
N GLN A 455 10.89 28.53 10.27
CA GLN A 455 10.13 28.87 9.07
C GLN A 455 9.79 27.60 8.26
N GLY A 456 10.77 26.74 7.96
CA GLY A 456 10.54 25.51 7.19
C GLY A 456 9.63 24.51 7.92
N GLY A 457 9.77 24.39 9.24
CA GLY A 457 8.91 23.56 10.07
C GLY A 457 7.47 24.06 10.10
N LEU A 458 7.25 25.37 10.28
CA LEU A 458 5.93 25.98 10.21
C LEU A 458 5.32 25.87 8.81
N ASP A 459 6.10 26.06 7.75
CA ASP A 459 5.60 25.91 6.38
C ASP A 459 5.08 24.50 6.12
N THR A 460 5.85 23.48 6.53
CA THR A 460 5.43 22.07 6.42
C THR A 460 4.19 21.79 7.28
N LEU A 461 4.18 22.26 8.53
CA LEU A 461 3.06 22.10 9.45
C LEU A 461 1.77 22.69 8.87
N MET A 462 1.83 23.93 8.37
CA MET A 462 0.68 24.63 7.83
C MET A 462 0.19 23.95 6.54
N GLU A 463 1.09 23.50 5.67
CA GLU A 463 0.74 22.76 4.45
C GLU A 463 0.00 21.45 4.76
N LEU A 464 0.49 20.67 5.73
CA LEU A 464 -0.15 19.42 6.15
C LEU A 464 -1.47 19.68 6.87
N ALA A 465 -1.52 20.68 7.75
CA ALA A 465 -2.72 21.05 8.47
C ALA A 465 -3.82 21.57 7.55
N GLU A 466 -3.47 22.35 6.53
CA GLU A 466 -4.41 22.80 5.50
C GLU A 466 -4.91 21.63 4.66
N ALA A 467 -4.01 20.74 4.23
CA ALA A 467 -4.37 19.57 3.44
C ALA A 467 -5.38 18.67 4.16
N TRP A 468 -5.20 18.45 5.47
CA TRP A 468 -6.04 17.55 6.26
C TRP A 468 -7.14 18.26 7.04
N HIS A 469 -7.25 19.57 6.86
CA HIS A 469 -8.05 20.45 7.70
C HIS A 469 -7.80 20.27 9.22
N ALA A 470 -6.60 19.83 9.60
CA ALA A 470 -6.27 19.42 10.96
C ALA A 470 -6.43 20.56 11.97
N VAL A 471 -6.80 20.19 13.20
CA VAL A 471 -6.60 21.04 14.37
C VAL A 471 -5.12 20.98 14.71
N VAL A 472 -4.45 22.13 14.74
CA VAL A 472 -3.05 22.21 15.12
C VAL A 472 -2.97 22.54 16.61
N LEU A 473 -2.16 21.78 17.35
CA LEU A 473 -1.78 22.10 18.72
C LEU A 473 -0.28 22.42 18.74
N LEU A 474 0.05 23.67 19.04
CA LEU A 474 1.41 24.08 19.34
C LEU A 474 1.59 24.10 20.86
N ASP A 475 2.26 23.06 21.37
CA ASP A 475 2.51 22.90 22.79
C ASP A 475 3.74 23.70 23.23
N GLU A 476 3.67 24.29 24.42
CA GLU A 476 4.73 25.15 24.98
C GLU A 476 5.14 26.28 24.03
N ALA A 477 4.14 27.02 23.55
CA ALA A 477 4.30 28.12 22.59
C ALA A 477 4.94 29.38 23.20
N ASP A 478 5.32 29.37 24.47
CA ASP A 478 5.84 30.53 25.19
C ASP A 478 7.08 31.13 24.51
N VAL A 479 7.95 30.31 23.93
CA VAL A 479 9.12 30.74 23.15
C VAL A 479 8.75 31.72 22.04
N PHE A 480 7.61 31.53 21.38
CA PHE A 480 7.13 32.36 20.27
C PHE A 480 6.29 33.56 20.70
N LEU A 481 5.73 33.52 21.91
CA LEU A 481 4.75 34.50 22.41
C LEU A 481 5.37 35.65 23.21
N VAL A 482 6.66 35.58 23.55
CA VAL A 482 7.31 36.59 24.39
C VAL A 482 7.45 37.93 23.65
N GLU A 483 7.29 39.00 24.42
CA GLU A 483 7.53 40.38 24.01
C GLU A 483 8.92 40.57 23.40
N ARG A 484 8.98 41.34 22.31
CA ARG A 484 10.22 41.62 21.60
C ARG A 484 11.10 42.52 22.46
N ASP A 485 12.38 42.15 22.58
CA ASP A 485 13.39 42.94 23.28
C ASP A 485 14.44 43.46 22.31
N ASP A 486 15.09 44.58 22.63
CA ASP A 486 16.10 45.19 21.72
C ASP A 486 17.41 44.40 21.63
N THR A 487 17.56 43.33 22.42
CA THR A 487 18.83 42.61 22.58
C THR A 487 18.91 41.32 21.76
N ASN A 488 17.77 40.70 21.46
CA ASN A 488 17.72 39.38 20.82
C ASN A 488 17.05 39.41 19.43
N LEU A 489 17.86 39.73 18.42
CA LEU A 489 17.41 39.82 17.03
C LEU A 489 16.86 38.49 16.49
N ALA A 490 17.49 37.36 16.82
CA ALA A 490 17.09 36.04 16.33
C ALA A 490 15.71 35.63 16.87
N ARG A 491 15.47 35.86 18.17
CA ARG A 491 14.17 35.61 18.80
C ARG A 491 13.08 36.51 18.22
N ASN A 492 13.38 37.80 18.02
CA ASN A 492 12.44 38.73 17.40
C ASN A 492 12.09 38.33 15.96
N ALA A 493 13.05 37.77 15.22
CA ALA A 493 12.81 37.22 13.89
C ALA A 493 11.85 36.02 13.96
N ILE A 494 12.06 35.09 14.88
CA ILE A 494 11.16 33.94 15.12
C ILE A 494 9.74 34.41 15.48
N THR A 495 9.60 35.34 16.44
CA THR A 495 8.31 35.94 16.80
C THR A 495 7.63 36.59 15.60
N SER A 496 8.40 37.27 14.75
CA SER A 496 7.88 37.92 13.53
C SER A 496 7.45 36.92 12.46
N ILE A 497 8.18 35.83 12.26
CA ILE A 497 7.83 34.74 11.35
C ILE A 497 6.52 34.10 11.80
N PHE A 498 6.41 33.78 13.10
CA PHE A 498 5.23 33.14 13.66
C PHE A 498 3.98 34.03 13.52
N LEU A 499 4.05 35.31 13.92
CA LEU A 499 2.93 36.26 13.77
C LEU A 499 2.47 36.42 12.32
N ARG A 500 3.40 36.44 11.37
CA ARG A 500 3.09 36.48 9.94
C ARG A 500 2.31 35.24 9.52
N ARG A 501 2.70 34.05 9.98
CA ARG A 501 2.01 32.81 9.62
C ARG A 501 0.62 32.71 10.25
N LEU A 502 0.45 33.18 11.49
CA LEU A 502 -0.86 33.24 12.15
C LEU A 502 -1.87 34.12 11.41
N GLU A 503 -1.43 35.22 10.80
CA GLU A 503 -2.34 36.14 10.11
C GLU A 503 -3.05 35.52 8.90
N TYR A 504 -2.39 34.58 8.23
CA TYR A 504 -2.92 33.91 7.03
C TYR A 504 -3.44 32.50 7.31
N TYR A 505 -3.35 32.01 8.55
CA TYR A 505 -3.82 30.67 8.87
C TYR A 505 -5.35 30.62 8.86
N GLN A 506 -5.90 29.67 8.11
CA GLN A 506 -7.36 29.52 7.91
C GLN A 506 -7.96 28.30 8.65
N GLY A 507 -7.16 27.60 9.47
CA GLY A 507 -7.58 26.43 10.24
C GLY A 507 -7.85 26.73 11.72
N ILE A 508 -7.94 25.66 12.52
CA ILE A 508 -8.07 25.75 13.98
C ILE A 508 -6.68 25.55 14.59
N LEU A 509 -6.18 26.57 15.29
CA LEU A 509 -4.90 26.54 15.99
C LEU A 509 -5.12 26.73 17.48
N ILE A 510 -4.64 25.77 18.28
CA ILE A 510 -4.60 25.84 19.73
C ILE A 510 -3.16 26.02 20.16
N LEU A 511 -2.92 27.07 20.94
CA LEU A 511 -1.65 27.39 21.56
C LEU A 511 -1.73 27.07 23.04
N THR A 512 -0.71 26.43 23.60
CA THR A 512 -0.61 26.27 25.07
C THR A 512 0.60 27.02 25.61
N THR A 513 0.48 27.55 26.82
CA THR A 513 1.59 28.15 27.55
C THR A 513 1.51 27.80 29.02
N ASN A 514 2.68 27.55 29.62
CA ASN A 514 2.82 27.37 31.07
C ASN A 514 3.08 28.70 31.80
N ARG A 515 3.31 29.80 31.06
CA ARG A 515 3.70 31.09 31.61
C ARG A 515 2.61 32.14 31.38
N HIS A 516 2.24 32.85 32.43
CA HIS A 516 1.51 34.12 32.36
C HIS A 516 2.50 35.28 32.10
N ALA A 517 3.32 35.17 31.05
CA ALA A 517 4.32 36.18 30.70
C ALA A 517 3.68 37.37 29.96
N SER A 518 4.41 38.50 29.86
CA SER A 518 4.00 39.60 28.98
C SER A 518 4.06 39.12 27.52
N PHE A 519 2.88 38.90 26.94
CA PHE A 519 2.74 38.57 25.53
C PHE A 519 2.96 39.80 24.67
N ASP A 520 3.62 39.63 23.52
CA ASP A 520 3.68 40.70 22.51
C ASP A 520 2.24 41.15 22.17
N PRO A 521 1.93 42.46 22.28
CA PRO A 521 0.58 42.99 22.05
C PRO A 521 -0.02 42.59 20.69
N ALA A 522 0.82 42.34 19.68
CA ALA A 522 0.39 41.90 18.36
C ALA A 522 -0.20 40.48 18.34
N PHE A 523 0.08 39.63 19.34
CA PHE A 523 -0.61 38.34 19.48
C PHE A 523 -2.03 38.49 19.99
N LYS A 524 -2.24 39.42 20.94
CA LYS A 524 -3.56 39.59 21.59
C LYS A 524 -4.66 39.92 20.58
N SER A 525 -4.33 40.64 19.50
CA SER A 525 -5.29 40.96 18.42
C SER A 525 -5.60 39.79 17.50
N ARG A 526 -4.86 38.67 17.55
CA ARG A 526 -5.03 37.48 16.71
C ARG A 526 -5.64 36.30 17.46
N ILE A 527 -5.76 36.38 18.79
CA ILE A 527 -6.36 35.34 19.63
C ILE A 527 -7.87 35.55 19.67
N HIS A 528 -8.63 34.52 19.29
CA HIS A 528 -10.09 34.55 19.25
C HIS A 528 -10.69 34.19 20.61
N PHE A 529 -10.07 33.26 21.32
CA PHE A 529 -10.44 32.95 22.69
C PHE A 529 -9.20 32.66 23.55
N TYR A 530 -9.28 33.07 24.80
CA TYR A 530 -8.28 32.84 25.82
C TYR A 530 -8.93 32.08 26.97
N LEU A 531 -8.37 30.92 27.33
CA LEU A 531 -8.78 30.16 28.50
C LEU A 531 -7.64 30.12 29.51
N ASP A 532 -7.92 30.69 30.67
CA ASP A 532 -7.04 30.65 31.83
C ASP A 532 -7.39 29.43 32.69
N TYR A 533 -6.40 28.58 32.92
CA TYR A 533 -6.53 27.41 33.79
C TYR A 533 -5.83 27.73 35.10
N PRO A 534 -6.59 28.01 36.18
CA PRO A 534 -6.00 28.19 37.49
C PRO A 534 -5.43 26.88 38.04
N ASP A 535 -4.72 26.96 39.16
CA ASP A 535 -4.42 25.78 39.96
C ASP A 535 -5.72 25.06 40.36
N LEU A 536 -5.67 23.73 40.37
CA LEU A 536 -6.85 22.92 40.72
C LEU A 536 -7.17 23.14 42.20
N ASP A 537 -8.42 23.45 42.53
CA ASP A 537 -8.89 23.48 43.91
C ASP A 537 -9.25 22.07 44.42
N VAL A 538 -9.63 21.97 45.70
CA VAL A 538 -9.99 20.70 46.34
C VAL A 538 -11.18 20.05 45.62
N ASP A 539 -12.20 20.82 45.28
CA ASP A 539 -13.42 20.30 44.61
C ASP A 539 -13.11 19.76 43.21
N THR A 540 -12.29 20.47 42.44
CA THR A 540 -11.80 20.07 41.12
C THR A 540 -11.00 18.77 41.21
N ARG A 541 -10.09 18.65 42.18
CA ARG A 541 -9.33 17.41 42.40
C ARG A 541 -10.25 16.25 42.80
N ARG A 542 -11.27 16.50 43.62
CA ARG A 542 -12.29 15.50 43.98
C ARG A 542 -13.02 14.97 42.74
N ILE A 543 -13.43 15.85 41.83
CA ILE A 543 -14.06 15.48 40.55
C ILE A 543 -13.12 14.61 39.71
N LEU A 544 -11.84 14.99 39.60
CA LEU A 544 -10.84 14.24 38.85
C LEU A 544 -10.61 12.83 39.43
N TRP A 545 -10.43 12.71 40.75
CA TRP A 545 -10.32 11.41 41.42
C TRP A 545 -11.52 10.53 41.12
N ARG A 546 -12.74 11.06 41.25
CA ARG A 546 -13.98 10.33 40.95
C ARG A 546 -14.02 9.88 39.49
N SER A 547 -13.65 10.73 38.54
CA SER A 547 -13.61 10.39 37.11
C SER A 547 -12.61 9.26 36.81
N PHE A 548 -11.39 9.31 37.36
CA PHE A 548 -10.40 8.24 37.16
C PHE A 548 -10.80 6.92 37.84
N MET A 549 -11.42 6.99 39.01
CA MET A 549 -11.97 5.81 39.70
C MET A 549 -13.12 5.18 38.90
N ALA A 550 -14.07 5.99 38.40
CA ALA A 550 -15.17 5.51 37.57
C ALA A 550 -14.66 4.82 36.30
N ARG A 551 -13.65 5.38 35.62
CA ARG A 551 -13.00 4.73 34.48
C ARG A 551 -12.32 3.41 34.84
N SER A 552 -11.64 3.36 35.99
CA SER A 552 -11.01 2.14 36.48
C SER A 552 -12.05 1.05 36.76
N ALA A 553 -13.19 1.41 37.37
CA ALA A 553 -14.30 0.50 37.62
C ALA A 553 -14.97 0.02 36.32
N ALA A 554 -15.19 0.93 35.37
CA ALA A 554 -15.79 0.62 34.06
C ALA A 554 -14.93 -0.33 33.21
N SER A 555 -13.61 -0.39 33.45
CA SER A 555 -12.72 -1.33 32.76
C SER A 555 -13.06 -2.81 33.04
N GLY A 556 -13.82 -3.11 34.11
CA GLY A 556 -14.18 -4.46 34.52
C GLY A 556 -13.02 -5.30 35.07
N LYS A 557 -11.79 -4.77 35.06
CA LYS A 557 -10.57 -5.49 35.49
C LYS A 557 -10.34 -5.45 36.99
N VAL A 558 -10.90 -4.46 37.69
CA VAL A 558 -10.67 -4.22 39.11
C VAL A 558 -11.91 -3.58 39.74
N LYS A 559 -12.20 -3.93 40.99
CA LYS A 559 -13.22 -3.24 41.80
C LYS A 559 -12.61 -2.02 42.46
N VAL A 560 -13.40 -0.96 42.63
CA VAL A 560 -13.00 0.23 43.41
C VAL A 560 -13.76 0.20 44.72
N ASP A 561 -13.02 0.28 45.82
CA ASP A 561 -13.53 0.30 47.20
C ASP A 561 -12.92 1.49 47.94
N VAL A 562 -13.41 2.69 47.60
CA VAL A 562 -13.02 3.95 48.20
C VAL A 562 -14.30 4.69 48.58
N ALA A 563 -14.47 4.99 49.85
CA ALA A 563 -15.63 5.71 50.34
C ALA A 563 -15.52 7.22 50.05
N GLU A 564 -16.65 7.91 50.00
CA GLU A 564 -16.71 9.33 49.62
C GLU A 564 -15.93 10.23 50.59
N HIS A 565 -15.89 9.90 51.89
CA HIS A 565 -15.10 10.64 52.90
C HIS A 565 -13.58 10.42 52.73
N GLU A 566 -13.16 9.28 52.18
CA GLU A 566 -11.75 9.02 51.88
C GLU A 566 -11.31 9.79 50.63
N LEU A 567 -12.20 9.94 49.66
CA LEU A 567 -12.01 10.76 48.47
C LEU A 567 -11.80 12.24 48.83
N GLU A 568 -12.53 12.74 49.82
CA GLU A 568 -12.34 14.10 50.36
C GLU A 568 -10.91 14.30 50.87
N GLY A 569 -10.39 13.36 51.69
CA GLY A 569 -9.01 13.42 52.16
C GLY A 569 -7.96 13.30 51.05
N LEU A 570 -8.23 12.53 49.99
CA LEU A 570 -7.33 12.44 48.81
C LEU A 570 -7.31 13.74 47.99
N ALA A 571 -8.38 14.52 48.01
CA ALA A 571 -8.50 15.77 47.28
C ALA A 571 -7.78 16.95 47.97
N GLU A 572 -7.44 16.83 49.26
CA GLU A 572 -6.67 17.85 49.98
C GLU A 572 -5.23 17.96 49.49
N PHE A 573 -4.65 16.87 48.98
CA PHE A 573 -3.29 16.88 48.45
C PHE A 573 -3.19 17.78 47.20
N PRO A 574 -2.20 18.69 47.12
CA PRO A 574 -2.05 19.65 46.02
C PRO A 574 -1.46 19.00 44.77
N LEU A 575 -2.19 18.03 44.22
CA LEU A 575 -1.81 17.25 43.05
C LEU A 575 -2.47 17.80 41.78
N ASN A 576 -1.73 17.86 40.67
CA ASN A 576 -2.31 18.16 39.37
C ASN A 576 -2.94 16.91 38.72
N GLY A 577 -3.76 17.10 37.68
CA GLY A 577 -4.50 16.01 37.03
C GLY A 577 -3.61 14.92 36.42
N ARG A 578 -2.42 15.28 35.90
CA ARG A 578 -1.45 14.31 35.39
C ARG A 578 -0.91 13.41 36.51
N GLN A 579 -0.66 13.99 37.68
CA GLN A 579 -0.18 13.27 38.86
C GLN A 579 -1.24 12.31 39.40
N ILE A 580 -2.49 12.78 39.53
CA ILE A 580 -3.63 11.95 39.93
C ILE A 580 -3.81 10.75 38.98
N LYS A 581 -3.77 10.99 37.65
CA LYS A 581 -3.84 9.92 36.64
C LYS A 581 -2.74 8.88 36.82
N ASN A 582 -1.49 9.31 37.04
CA ASN A 582 -0.35 8.42 37.22
C ASN A 582 -0.50 7.57 38.48
N ILE A 583 -0.91 8.17 39.61
CA ILE A 583 -1.16 7.44 40.87
C ILE A 583 -2.25 6.39 40.67
N MET A 584 -3.36 6.74 40.01
CA MET A 584 -4.44 5.80 39.71
C MET A 584 -3.97 4.64 38.84
N ASN A 585 -3.18 4.91 37.80
CA ASN A 585 -2.62 3.87 36.94
C ASN A 585 -1.71 2.90 37.71
N ILE A 586 -0.81 3.41 38.55
CA ILE A 586 0.07 2.58 39.40
C ILE A 586 -0.77 1.72 40.34
N THR A 587 -1.75 2.33 41.00
CA THR A 587 -2.65 1.64 41.93
C THR A 587 -3.42 0.52 41.23
N GLN A 588 -3.97 0.79 40.04
CA GLN A 588 -4.68 -0.19 39.23
C GLN A 588 -3.79 -1.38 38.83
N ILE A 589 -2.56 -1.13 38.38
CA ILE A 589 -1.61 -2.19 37.99
C ILE A 589 -1.33 -3.12 39.19
N VAL A 590 -1.06 -2.54 40.36
CA VAL A 590 -0.79 -3.30 41.58
C VAL A 590 -2.03 -4.08 42.02
N ALA A 591 -3.20 -3.45 42.00
CA ALA A 591 -4.46 -4.06 42.39
C ALA A 591 -4.83 -5.25 41.49
N VAL A 592 -4.74 -5.09 40.16
CA VAL A 592 -4.98 -6.17 39.19
C VAL A 592 -4.00 -7.33 39.39
N ARG A 593 -2.71 -7.04 39.57
CA ARG A 593 -1.69 -8.09 39.76
C ARG A 593 -1.85 -8.85 41.07
N ARG A 594 -2.35 -8.20 42.12
CA ARG A 594 -2.58 -8.80 43.44
C ARG A 594 -3.99 -9.39 43.61
N GLY A 595 -4.90 -9.14 42.68
CA GLY A 595 -6.30 -9.58 42.78
C GLY A 595 -7.09 -8.89 43.90
N ILE A 596 -6.70 -7.66 44.27
CA ILE A 596 -7.34 -6.86 45.33
C ILE A 596 -8.08 -5.66 44.71
N PRO A 597 -9.10 -5.09 45.37
CA PRO A 597 -9.73 -3.85 44.92
C PRO A 597 -8.77 -2.66 45.04
N ILE A 598 -9.05 -1.58 44.29
CA ILE A 598 -8.42 -0.28 44.52
C ILE A 598 -9.01 0.30 45.81
N SER A 599 -8.20 0.39 46.85
CA SER A 599 -8.54 0.99 48.15
C SER A 599 -7.79 2.30 48.39
N CYS A 600 -8.27 3.11 49.35
CA CYS A 600 -7.60 4.35 49.75
C CYS A 600 -6.15 4.10 50.22
N GLU A 601 -5.91 3.00 50.96
CA GLU A 601 -4.56 2.60 51.37
C GLU A 601 -3.66 2.29 50.16
N GLY A 602 -4.17 1.58 49.15
CA GLY A 602 -3.44 1.31 47.92
C GLY A 602 -3.04 2.59 47.16
N ILE A 603 -3.94 3.58 47.13
CA ILE A 603 -3.68 4.89 46.53
C ILE A 603 -2.59 5.63 47.31
N ARG A 604 -2.67 5.66 48.65
CA ARG A 604 -1.64 6.30 49.50
C ARG A 604 -0.27 5.65 49.32
N VAL A 605 -0.21 4.32 49.22
CA VAL A 605 1.04 3.62 48.91
C VAL A 605 1.59 4.05 47.55
N ALA A 606 0.76 4.14 46.52
CA ALA A 606 1.17 4.61 45.20
C ALA A 606 1.64 6.09 45.21
N MET A 607 1.02 6.95 46.03
CA MET A 607 1.49 8.33 46.26
C MET A 607 2.89 8.39 46.87
N GLY A 608 3.20 7.48 47.80
CA GLY A 608 4.55 7.39 48.39
C GLY A 608 5.63 6.98 47.38
N PHE A 609 5.29 6.12 46.42
CA PHE A 609 6.20 5.69 45.35
C PHE A 609 6.53 6.78 44.33
N THR A 610 5.64 7.74 44.10
CA THR A 610 5.83 8.81 43.12
C THR A 610 6.61 10.01 43.67
N HIS A 611 7.19 9.91 44.88
CA HIS A 611 7.95 10.95 45.56
C HIS A 611 7.22 12.31 45.63
N TYR A 612 5.93 12.30 45.99
CA TYR A 612 5.33 13.47 46.60
C TYR A 612 5.76 13.51 48.06
N PRO A 613 6.43 14.58 48.54
CA PRO A 613 6.92 14.62 49.91
C PRO A 613 5.74 14.43 50.87
N PHE A 614 5.79 13.34 51.64
CA PHE A 614 4.80 12.98 52.65
C PHE A 614 5.17 13.56 54.03
N GLU A 615 5.92 14.65 54.08
CA GLU A 615 6.38 15.32 55.31
C GLU A 615 6.30 16.83 55.04
N ALA A 616 5.60 17.69 55.78
CA ALA A 616 4.93 17.56 57.07
C ALA A 616 3.80 18.61 57.12
N GLN A 617 2.58 18.19 57.47
CA GLN A 617 1.54 19.09 58.02
C GLN A 617 0.45 18.29 58.73
N ILE A 618 0.87 17.36 59.59
CA ILE A 618 0.06 16.88 60.71
C ILE A 618 1.02 16.78 61.90
N GLU A 619 1.24 17.92 62.55
CA GLU A 619 1.59 18.10 63.98
C GLU A 619 2.04 19.54 64.20
N GLY A 620 1.24 20.29 64.97
CA GLY A 620 1.41 21.70 65.29
C GLY A 620 0.09 22.37 65.60
#